data_AF-A0A9E0KZL9-F1
#
_entry.id   AF-A0A9E0KZL9-F1
#
_cell.length_a   1.000
_cell.length_b   1.000
_cell.length_c   1.000
_cell.angle_alpha   90.00
_cell.angle_beta   90.00
_cell.angle_gamma   90.00
#
_symmetry.space_group_name_H-M   'P 1'
#
loop_
_entity.id
_entity.type
_entity.pdbx_description
1 polymer ?
#
loop_
_entity_poly.entity_id
_entity_poly.type
_entity_poly.pdbx_seq_one_letter_code
_entity_poly.pdbx_strand_id
1 'polypeptide(L)'
;MSQHLVRPLAERFRGFFPVVVDVETGGFNCATDGLLEIAAVTIAQDENGLLYPNESFHSHVAPFPGANLEKAALEFTGINPFHPLRPSEEEGAALRRIFDSIKKAQKAVGCKRTVLVGHNAHFDLGFVNAAIDRNNLKNVSPFHPFSVFDTVSLAGLAYGQTVLA
;
A
#
# COMPACT_ATOMS: atom_id res chain seq x y z
N MET A 1 -39.78 9.45 -4.24
CA MET A 1 -38.55 8.64 -4.33
C MET A 1 -37.43 9.46 -3.73
N SER A 2 -36.89 9.06 -2.58
CA SER A 2 -35.79 9.79 -1.94
C SER A 2 -34.57 9.70 -2.84
N GLN A 3 -34.11 10.81 -3.40
CA GLN A 3 -32.78 10.88 -4.00
C GLN A 3 -31.79 10.62 -2.86
N HIS A 4 -31.28 9.40 -2.76
CA HIS A 4 -30.15 9.15 -1.88
C HIS A 4 -28.97 9.96 -2.44
N LEU A 5 -28.68 11.09 -1.81
CA LEU A 5 -27.48 11.87 -2.10
C LEU A 5 -26.27 10.95 -1.93
N VAL A 6 -25.62 10.64 -3.05
CA VAL A 6 -24.37 9.89 -3.09
C VAL A 6 -23.32 10.76 -2.39
N ARG A 7 -22.77 10.25 -1.30
CA ARG A 7 -21.72 10.96 -0.56
C ARG A 7 -20.43 10.93 -1.39
N PRO A 8 -19.75 12.06 -1.61
CA PRO A 8 -18.42 12.06 -2.23
C PRO A 8 -17.45 11.16 -1.47
N LEU A 9 -16.41 10.67 -2.15
CA LEU A 9 -15.41 9.78 -1.54
C LEU A 9 -14.78 10.39 -0.26
N ALA A 10 -14.52 11.70 -0.27
CA ALA A 10 -14.01 12.44 0.90
C ALA A 10 -14.93 12.36 2.14
N GLU A 11 -16.22 12.17 1.96
CA GLU A 11 -17.17 12.03 3.06
C GLU A 11 -17.41 10.56 3.46
N ARG A 12 -17.21 9.63 2.52
CA ARG A 12 -17.47 8.20 2.71
C ARG A 12 -16.65 7.59 3.85
N PHE A 13 -15.40 8.03 3.99
CA PHE A 13 -14.44 7.55 5.01
C PHE A 13 -13.90 8.69 5.88
N ARG A 14 -14.71 9.72 6.14
CA ARG A 14 -14.36 10.86 7.03
C ARG A 14 -13.05 11.57 6.63
N GLY A 15 -12.80 11.70 5.33
CA GLY A 15 -11.63 12.37 4.77
C GLY A 15 -10.44 11.46 4.50
N PHE A 16 -10.55 10.14 4.75
CA PHE A 16 -9.54 9.17 4.32
C PHE A 16 -9.68 8.81 2.84
N PHE A 17 -8.55 8.77 2.14
CA PHE A 17 -8.41 8.25 0.79
C PHE A 17 -7.89 6.81 0.86
N PRO A 18 -8.70 5.80 0.52
CA PRO A 18 -8.24 4.42 0.55
C PRO A 18 -7.31 4.13 -0.63
N VAL A 19 -6.16 3.54 -0.33
CA VAL A 19 -5.19 3.04 -1.32
C VAL A 19 -4.85 1.61 -0.96
N VAL A 20 -5.11 0.68 -1.87
CA VAL A 20 -4.73 -0.72 -1.73
C VAL A 20 -3.22 -0.81 -1.89
N VAL A 21 -2.54 -1.49 -0.96
CA VAL A 21 -1.10 -1.69 -0.97
C VAL A 21 -0.82 -3.16 -0.70
N ASP A 22 0.16 -3.68 -1.43
CA ASP A 22 0.72 -5.00 -1.25
C ASP A 22 2.24 -4.88 -1.39
N VAL A 23 2.98 -5.62 -0.56
CA VAL A 23 4.44 -5.64 -0.59
C VAL A 23 4.99 -7.05 -0.63
N GLU A 24 6.07 -7.22 -1.39
CA GLU A 24 6.89 -8.43 -1.35
C GLU A 24 8.19 -8.13 -0.61
N THR A 25 8.63 -9.05 0.23
CA THR A 25 9.68 -8.78 1.21
C THR A 25 10.70 -9.90 1.29
N GLY A 26 11.87 -9.57 1.83
CA GLY A 26 12.94 -10.51 2.14
C GLY A 26 12.70 -11.33 3.42
N GLY A 27 11.51 -11.27 4.02
CA GLY A 27 11.20 -11.91 5.30
C GLY A 27 10.03 -11.24 6.03
N PHE A 28 9.78 -11.61 7.28
CA PHE A 28 8.62 -11.12 8.04
C PHE A 28 8.92 -9.93 8.97
N ASN A 29 10.19 -9.62 9.21
CA ASN A 29 10.58 -8.57 10.13
C ASN A 29 10.85 -7.26 9.38
N CYS A 30 9.89 -6.35 9.40
CA CYS A 30 9.98 -5.06 8.70
C CYS A 30 11.18 -4.18 9.13
N ALA A 31 11.73 -4.39 10.34
CA ALA A 31 12.87 -3.63 10.82
C ALA A 31 14.19 -4.04 10.14
N THR A 32 14.31 -5.30 9.71
CA THR A 32 15.58 -5.88 9.24
C THR A 32 15.53 -6.40 7.81
N ASP A 33 14.35 -6.83 7.36
CA ASP A 33 14.21 -7.56 6.11
C ASP A 33 13.91 -6.59 4.97
N GLY A 34 14.45 -6.87 3.77
CA GLY A 34 14.33 -5.98 2.63
C GLY A 34 12.88 -5.82 2.14
N LEU A 35 12.45 -4.59 1.82
CA LEU A 35 11.30 -4.37 0.94
C LEU A 35 11.76 -4.65 -0.49
N LEU A 36 11.12 -5.60 -1.17
CA LEU A 36 11.53 -6.05 -2.48
C LEU A 36 10.58 -5.55 -3.56
N GLU A 37 9.27 -5.54 -3.34
CA GLU A 37 8.31 -4.97 -4.29
C GLU A 37 7.22 -4.21 -3.54
N ILE A 38 6.65 -3.22 -4.20
CA ILE A 38 5.48 -2.50 -3.71
C ILE A 38 4.54 -2.22 -4.86
N ALA A 39 3.27 -2.57 -4.67
CA ALA A 39 2.17 -2.17 -5.53
C ALA A 39 1.21 -1.27 -4.75
N ALA A 40 0.64 -0.27 -5.42
CA ALA A 40 -0.34 0.62 -4.84
C ALA A 40 -1.45 0.92 -5.86
N VAL A 41 -2.72 0.72 -5.47
CA VAL A 41 -3.89 0.98 -6.32
C VAL A 41 -4.83 1.95 -5.61
N THR A 42 -5.10 3.08 -6.25
CA THR A 42 -6.06 4.06 -5.73
C THR A 42 -7.50 3.61 -5.96
N ILE A 43 -8.42 4.08 -5.12
CA ILE A 43 -9.85 3.81 -5.28
C ILE A 43 -10.56 5.08 -5.75
N ALA A 44 -11.39 4.93 -6.78
CA ALA A 44 -12.31 5.96 -7.23
C ALA A 44 -13.77 5.54 -6.93
N GLN A 45 -14.68 6.49 -7.12
CA GLN A 45 -16.10 6.31 -6.87
C GLN A 45 -16.89 6.88 -8.04
N ASP A 46 -17.85 6.11 -8.56
CA ASP A 46 -18.70 6.52 -9.68
C ASP A 46 -19.88 7.41 -9.23
N GLU A 47 -20.70 7.86 -10.18
CA GLU A 47 -21.89 8.67 -9.90
C GLU A 47 -22.96 7.96 -9.06
N ASN A 48 -22.92 6.63 -8.96
CA ASN A 48 -23.83 5.82 -8.17
C ASN A 48 -23.28 5.52 -6.76
N GLY A 49 -22.05 5.94 -6.47
CA GLY A 49 -21.38 5.68 -5.20
C GLY A 49 -20.69 4.33 -5.11
N LEU A 50 -20.53 3.61 -6.22
CA LEU A 50 -19.79 2.36 -6.28
C LEU A 50 -18.29 2.64 -6.35
N LEU A 51 -17.54 1.89 -5.54
CA LEU A 51 -16.08 1.99 -5.50
C LEU A 51 -15.46 1.08 -6.56
N TYR A 52 -14.41 1.57 -7.23
CA TYR A 52 -13.69 0.80 -8.23
C TYR A 52 -12.17 1.10 -8.21
N PRO A 53 -11.31 0.17 -8.64
CA PRO A 53 -9.88 0.41 -8.81
C PRO A 53 -9.61 1.50 -9.85
N ASN A 54 -8.71 2.42 -9.55
CA ASN A 54 -8.37 3.54 -10.43
C ASN A 54 -6.90 3.44 -10.89
N GLU A 55 -6.03 4.36 -10.47
CA GLU A 55 -4.63 4.39 -10.88
C GLU A 55 -3.83 3.31 -10.13
N SER A 56 -2.98 2.60 -10.87
CA SER A 56 -2.09 1.56 -10.34
C SER A 56 -0.63 2.01 -10.47
N PHE A 57 0.14 1.81 -9.41
CA PHE A 57 1.56 2.10 -9.32
C PHE A 57 2.28 0.86 -8.82
N HIS A 58 3.46 0.58 -9.38
CA HIS A 58 4.31 -0.47 -8.85
C HIS A 58 5.78 -0.06 -8.93
N SER A 59 6.62 -0.75 -8.16
CA SER A 59 8.07 -0.67 -8.25
C SER A 59 8.69 -1.97 -7.77
N HIS A 60 9.71 -2.42 -8.51
CA HIS A 60 10.69 -3.32 -7.95
C HIS A 60 11.65 -2.48 -7.11
N VAL A 61 11.88 -2.87 -5.86
CA VAL A 61 12.73 -2.16 -4.90
C VAL A 61 14.03 -2.93 -4.72
N ALA A 62 15.15 -2.20 -4.76
CA ALA A 62 16.45 -2.75 -4.42
C ALA A 62 16.55 -2.92 -2.90
N PRO A 63 17.05 -4.05 -2.39
CA PRO A 63 17.26 -4.22 -0.95
C PRO A 63 18.13 -3.09 -0.40
N PHE A 64 17.73 -2.49 0.72
CA PHE A 64 18.54 -1.47 1.36
C PHE A 64 19.90 -2.04 1.84
N PRO A 65 20.96 -1.24 1.96
CA PRO A 65 22.25 -1.73 2.43
C PRO A 65 22.17 -2.40 3.80
N GLY A 66 22.57 -3.68 3.88
CA GLY A 66 22.50 -4.48 5.11
C GLY A 66 21.16 -5.15 5.36
N ALA A 67 20.21 -5.08 4.43
CA ALA A 67 18.95 -5.82 4.52
C ALA A 67 19.18 -7.33 4.68
N ASN A 68 18.44 -7.94 5.59
CA ASN A 68 18.32 -9.39 5.67
C ASN A 68 17.43 -9.91 4.53
N LEU A 69 17.80 -11.06 3.97
CA LEU A 69 17.10 -11.72 2.87
C LEU A 69 16.98 -13.21 3.18
N GLU A 70 15.85 -13.59 3.76
CA GLU A 70 15.52 -14.96 4.10
C GLU A 70 15.34 -15.79 2.83
N LYS A 71 16.09 -16.89 2.74
CA LYS A 71 15.99 -17.82 1.61
C LYS A 71 14.55 -18.31 1.40
N ALA A 72 13.84 -18.63 2.48
CA ALA A 72 12.46 -19.10 2.41
C ALA A 72 11.50 -18.04 1.82
N ALA A 73 11.71 -16.75 2.09
CA ALA A 73 10.91 -15.67 1.52
C ALA A 73 11.19 -15.51 0.02
N LEU A 74 12.45 -15.58 -0.40
CA LEU A 74 12.83 -15.52 -1.81
C LEU A 74 12.32 -16.74 -2.60
N GLU A 75 12.33 -17.93 -2.00
CA GLU A 75 11.76 -19.14 -2.59
C GLU A 75 10.24 -19.06 -2.71
N PHE A 76 9.55 -18.51 -1.69
CA PHE A 76 8.10 -18.33 -1.70
C PHE A 76 7.65 -17.33 -2.78
N THR A 77 8.32 -16.17 -2.86
CA THR A 77 7.98 -15.11 -3.82
C THR A 77 8.53 -15.38 -5.24
N GLY A 78 9.56 -16.21 -5.36
CA GLY A 78 10.30 -16.42 -6.61
C GLY A 78 11.20 -15.22 -6.98
N ILE A 79 11.35 -14.23 -6.11
CA ILE A 79 12.13 -13.03 -6.38
C ILE A 79 13.63 -13.36 -6.30
N ASN A 80 14.36 -13.02 -7.36
CA ASN A 80 15.80 -12.84 -7.31
C ASN A 80 16.11 -11.33 -7.28
N PRO A 81 16.43 -10.73 -6.11
CA PRO A 81 16.62 -9.29 -5.97
C PRO A 81 17.75 -8.73 -6.84
N PHE A 82 18.73 -9.57 -7.21
CA PHE A 82 19.93 -9.21 -7.95
C PHE A 82 19.89 -9.66 -9.42
N HIS A 83 18.72 -10.06 -9.93
CA HIS A 83 18.59 -10.44 -11.32
C HIS A 83 18.88 -9.23 -12.23
N PRO A 84 19.76 -9.35 -13.24
CA PRO A 84 20.21 -8.20 -14.03
C PRO A 84 19.11 -7.52 -14.87
N LEU A 85 18.02 -8.25 -15.17
CA LEU A 85 16.86 -7.71 -15.87
C LEU A 85 15.76 -7.19 -14.94
N ARG A 86 15.95 -7.24 -13.63
CA ARG A 86 15.00 -6.70 -12.65
C ARG A 86 15.24 -5.20 -12.54
N PRO A 87 14.32 -4.32 -12.98
CA PRO A 87 14.54 -2.89 -12.99
C PRO A 87 14.27 -2.28 -11.61
N SER A 88 15.07 -2.67 -10.62
CA SER A 88 14.88 -2.24 -9.24
C SER A 88 15.29 -0.79 -9.02
N GLU A 89 14.44 -0.02 -8.36
CA GLU A 89 14.69 1.35 -7.91
C GLU A 89 15.26 1.35 -6.48
N GLU A 90 15.99 2.41 -6.14
CA GLU A 90 16.36 2.70 -4.75
C GLU A 90 15.10 2.91 -3.90
N GLU A 91 15.06 2.34 -2.69
CA GLU A 91 13.88 2.31 -1.81
C GLU A 91 13.23 3.68 -1.61
N GLY A 92 14.00 4.69 -1.26
CA GLY A 92 13.51 6.05 -1.09
C GLY A 92 12.97 6.66 -2.39
N ALA A 93 13.63 6.42 -3.52
CA ALA A 93 13.21 6.93 -4.83
C ALA A 93 11.88 6.31 -5.28
N ALA A 94 11.73 4.99 -5.15
CA ALA A 94 10.50 4.27 -5.44
C ALA A 94 9.33 4.83 -4.63
N LEU A 95 9.51 4.96 -3.31
CA LEU A 95 8.47 5.46 -2.41
C LEU A 95 8.10 6.92 -2.69
N ARG A 96 9.07 7.80 -2.92
CA ARG A 96 8.79 9.21 -3.27
C ARG A 96 7.90 9.30 -4.51
N ARG A 97 8.24 8.57 -5.57
CA ARG A 97 7.48 8.54 -6.83
C ARG A 97 6.04 8.06 -6.61
N ILE A 98 5.86 6.97 -5.87
CA ILE A 98 4.52 6.42 -5.56
C ILE A 98 3.72 7.38 -4.68
N PHE A 99 4.34 7.94 -3.62
CA PHE A 99 3.69 8.88 -2.70
C PHE A 99 3.24 10.15 -3.41
N ASP A 100 4.03 10.68 -4.34
CA ASP A 100 3.65 11.88 -5.10
C ASP A 100 2.43 11.63 -5.99
N SER A 101 2.37 10.48 -6.66
CA SER A 101 1.17 10.07 -7.41
C SER A 101 -0.06 9.91 -6.52
N ILE A 102 0.08 9.24 -5.37
CA ILE A 102 -1.02 9.08 -4.39
C ILE A 102 -1.50 10.43 -3.87
N LYS A 103 -0.59 11.35 -3.51
CA LYS A 103 -0.95 12.70 -3.04
C LYS A 103 -1.72 13.49 -4.10
N LYS A 104 -1.33 13.35 -5.38
CA LYS A 104 -2.05 13.99 -6.50
C LYS A 104 -3.48 13.46 -6.61
N ALA A 105 -3.65 12.14 -6.59
CA ALA A 105 -4.96 11.49 -6.63
C ALA A 105 -5.83 11.86 -5.41
N GLN A 106 -5.25 11.80 -4.21
CA GLN A 106 -5.89 12.17 -2.95
C GLN A 106 -6.42 13.62 -2.99
N LYS A 107 -5.59 14.56 -3.46
CA LYS A 107 -5.96 15.98 -3.55
C LYS A 107 -7.07 16.21 -4.56
N ALA A 108 -7.08 15.48 -5.68
CA ALA A 108 -8.09 15.60 -6.73
C ALA A 108 -9.51 15.27 -6.23
N VAL A 109 -9.63 14.38 -5.23
CA VAL A 109 -10.92 13.96 -4.65
C VAL A 109 -11.25 14.63 -3.31
N GLY A 110 -10.44 15.60 -2.85
CA GLY A 110 -10.70 16.36 -1.63
C GLY A 110 -10.47 15.62 -0.31
N CYS A 111 -9.77 14.47 -0.34
CA CYS A 111 -9.42 13.74 0.87
C CYS A 111 -8.23 14.38 1.60
N LYS A 112 -8.18 14.22 2.93
CA LYS A 112 -7.19 14.89 3.81
C LYS A 112 -6.01 14.01 4.19
N ARG A 113 -6.20 12.69 4.28
CA ARG A 113 -5.14 11.71 4.59
C ARG A 113 -5.36 10.44 3.78
N THR A 114 -4.32 9.69 3.51
CA THR A 114 -4.44 8.37 2.89
C THR A 114 -4.51 7.27 3.96
N VAL A 115 -5.34 6.26 3.76
CA VAL A 115 -5.41 5.05 4.60
C VAL A 115 -4.99 3.86 3.75
N LEU A 116 -4.07 3.05 4.28
CA LEU A 116 -3.62 1.83 3.61
C LEU A 116 -4.73 0.77 3.72
N VAL A 117 -5.07 0.17 2.59
CA VAL A 117 -5.92 -1.02 2.49
C VAL A 117 -5.02 -2.19 2.11
N GLY A 118 -5.09 -3.32 2.82
CA GLY A 118 -4.23 -4.48 2.58
C GLY A 118 -4.84 -5.73 3.19
N HIS A 119 -4.24 -6.91 2.99
CA HIS A 119 -4.74 -8.18 3.53
C HIS A 119 -3.79 -8.68 4.61
N ASN A 120 -4.20 -8.62 5.88
CA ASN A 120 -3.29 -8.50 7.03
C ASN A 120 -2.50 -7.18 7.00
N ALA A 121 -3.20 -6.09 6.69
CA ALA A 121 -2.65 -4.77 6.30
C ALA A 121 -1.55 -4.17 7.21
N HIS A 122 -1.43 -4.62 8.47
CA HIS A 122 -0.35 -4.19 9.36
C HIS A 122 1.02 -4.71 8.92
N PHE A 123 1.07 -5.83 8.20
CA PHE A 123 2.28 -6.34 7.57
C PHE A 123 2.81 -5.33 6.56
N ASP A 124 2.00 -4.97 5.56
CA ASP A 124 2.37 -4.02 4.52
C ASP A 124 2.71 -2.65 5.11
N LEU A 125 1.85 -2.13 6.00
CA LEU A 125 2.09 -0.85 6.66
C LEU A 125 3.38 -0.86 7.48
N GLY A 126 3.71 -1.99 8.12
CA GLY A 126 4.96 -2.16 8.86
C GLY A 126 6.20 -1.97 7.99
N PHE A 127 6.24 -2.64 6.83
CA PHE A 127 7.33 -2.51 5.86
C PHE A 127 7.39 -1.10 5.24
N VAL A 128 6.24 -0.52 4.87
CA VAL A 128 6.17 0.84 4.35
C VAL A 128 6.67 1.85 5.38
N ASN A 129 6.28 1.74 6.65
CA ASN A 129 6.74 2.61 7.73
C ASN A 129 8.25 2.47 8.00
N ALA A 130 8.78 1.23 8.02
CA ALA A 130 10.20 1.01 8.21
C ALA A 130 11.04 1.61 7.06
N ALA A 131 10.57 1.46 5.83
CA ALA A 131 11.19 2.08 4.66
C ALA A 131 11.07 3.62 4.68
N ILE A 132 9.94 4.18 5.14
CA ILE A 132 9.79 5.62 5.38
C ILE A 132 10.84 6.13 6.36
N ASP A 133 11.06 5.41 7.45
CA ASP A 133 12.00 5.79 8.50
C ASP A 133 13.45 5.72 8.00
N ARG A 134 13.85 4.62 7.34
CA ARG A 134 15.19 4.48 6.75
C ARG A 134 15.53 5.60 5.76
N ASN A 135 14.54 6.06 4.99
CA ASN A 135 14.72 7.04 3.91
C ASN A 135 14.34 8.47 4.30
N ASN A 136 14.03 8.74 5.57
CA ASN A 136 13.64 10.06 6.09
C ASN A 136 12.41 10.66 5.36
N LEU A 137 11.40 9.83 5.05
CA LEU A 137 10.22 10.20 4.26
C LEU A 137 8.99 10.60 5.08
N LYS A 138 9.11 10.81 6.39
CA LYS A 138 7.97 11.11 7.29
C LYS A 138 7.13 12.29 6.81
N ASN A 139 7.78 13.35 6.30
CA ASN A 139 7.10 14.55 5.80
C ASN A 139 6.54 14.40 4.38
N VAL A 140 6.86 13.30 3.70
CA VAL A 140 6.48 13.03 2.31
C VAL A 140 5.35 12.00 2.22
N SER A 141 5.29 11.06 3.18
CA SER A 141 4.30 9.99 3.23
C SER A 141 2.87 10.54 3.31
N PRO A 142 1.95 10.07 2.45
CA PRO A 142 0.53 10.42 2.54
C PRO A 142 -0.25 9.56 3.54
N PHE A 143 0.34 8.44 3.96
CA PHE A 143 -0.35 7.40 4.74
C PHE A 143 -0.53 7.80 6.19
N HIS A 144 -1.66 7.38 6.75
CA HIS A 144 -1.87 7.41 8.18
C HIS A 144 -0.88 6.45 8.86
N PRO A 145 -0.19 6.87 9.95
CA PRO A 145 0.95 6.11 10.48
C PRO A 145 0.57 4.76 11.13
N PHE A 146 -0.69 4.58 11.52
CA PHE A 146 -1.13 3.40 12.26
C PHE A 146 -2.53 2.87 11.89
N SER A 147 -3.30 3.63 11.10
CA SER A 147 -4.66 3.19 10.77
C SER A 147 -4.65 2.50 9.42
N VAL A 148 -5.32 1.36 9.35
CA VAL A 148 -5.46 0.57 8.12
C VAL A 148 -6.92 0.16 7.93
N PHE A 149 -7.29 -0.16 6.68
CA PHE A 149 -8.44 -0.99 6.40
C PHE A 149 -7.96 -2.38 6.04
N ASP A 150 -8.10 -3.29 7.00
CA ASP A 150 -7.67 -4.67 6.84
C ASP A 150 -8.75 -5.52 6.16
N THR A 151 -8.43 -6.03 4.98
CA THR A 151 -9.34 -6.82 4.15
C THR A 151 -9.56 -8.23 4.70
N VAL A 152 -8.68 -8.76 5.57
CA VAL A 152 -8.97 -9.99 6.34
C VAL A 152 -10.18 -9.78 7.25
N SER A 153 -10.16 -8.69 8.03
CA SER A 153 -11.28 -8.33 8.91
C SER A 153 -12.57 -8.03 8.13
N LEU A 154 -12.46 -7.31 7.00
CA LEU A 154 -13.61 -7.01 6.15
C LEU A 154 -14.19 -8.29 5.50
N ALA A 155 -13.33 -9.21 5.05
CA ALA A 155 -13.75 -10.47 4.46
C ALA A 155 -14.40 -11.39 5.51
N GLY A 156 -13.83 -11.45 6.72
CA GLY A 156 -14.45 -12.16 7.84
C GLY A 156 -15.86 -11.66 8.14
N LEU A 157 -16.07 -10.33 8.10
CA LEU A 157 -17.40 -9.73 8.27
C LEU A 157 -18.35 -10.00 7.09
N ALA A 158 -17.90 -9.80 5.85
CA ALA A 158 -18.76 -9.83 4.67
C ALA A 158 -19.04 -11.24 4.15
N TYR A 159 -18.09 -12.17 4.31
CA TYR A 159 -18.10 -13.50 3.71
C TYR A 159 -17.93 -14.64 4.71
N GLY A 160 -17.67 -14.35 5.99
CA GLY A 160 -17.49 -15.38 7.03
C GLY A 160 -16.17 -16.15 6.91
N GLN A 161 -15.25 -15.71 6.06
CA GLN A 161 -13.93 -16.32 5.86
C GLN A 161 -12.89 -15.25 5.54
N THR A 162 -11.63 -15.54 5.87
CA THR A 162 -10.52 -14.59 5.74
C THR A 162 -9.74 -14.72 4.44
N VAL A 163 -10.08 -15.69 3.58
CA VAL A 163 -9.35 -16.09 2.37
C VAL A 163 -7.82 -16.06 2.58
N LEU A 164 -7.31 -17.16 3.12
CA LEU A 164 -6.04 -17.76 2.74
C LEU A 164 -6.44 -19.18 2.32
N ALA A 165 -6.62 -19.40 1.02
CA ALA A 165 -6.78 -20.75 0.46
C ALA A 165 -5.45 -21.13 -0.18
#